data_AF-A0A1X9JI91-F1
#
_entry.id   AF-A0A1X9JI91-F1
#
_cell.length_a   1.000
_cell.length_b   1.000
_cell.length_c   1.000
_cell.angle_alpha   90.00
_cell.angle_beta   90.00
_cell.angle_gamma   90.00
#
_symmetry.space_group_name_H-M   'P 1'
#
loop_
_entity.id
_entity.type
_entity.pdbx_description
1 polymer ?
#
loop_
_entity_poly.entity_id
_entity_poly.type
_entity_poly.pdbx_seq_one_letter_code
_entity_poly.pdbx_strand_id
1 'polypeptide(L)'
;MMFPMWFFMGLFGFLVGVVCIISQRNSFLGVLLGFEVLTLFLFHSFFFVWGVNKVVSLSLVFLCVSVCVVSVSLSLVVKLIRSSGSDYVTGMCLGNG
;
A
#
# COMPACT_ATOMS: atom_id res chain seq x y z
N MET A 1 -20.94 -24.64 -9.27
CA MET A 1 -19.49 -24.70 -8.96
C MET A 1 -18.83 -23.41 -9.44
N MET A 2 -18.88 -22.33 -8.68
CA MET A 2 -18.27 -21.03 -9.07
C MET A 2 -17.40 -20.45 -7.93
N PHE A 3 -17.69 -20.83 -6.68
CA PHE A 3 -16.91 -20.49 -5.49
C PHE A 3 -15.38 -20.73 -5.55
N PRO A 4 -14.84 -21.85 -6.08
CA PRO A 4 -13.40 -22.09 -6.01
C PRO A 4 -12.60 -21.10 -6.89
N MET A 5 -13.13 -20.71 -8.05
CA MET A 5 -12.42 -19.84 -9.00
C MET A 5 -12.19 -18.43 -8.44
N TRP A 6 -13.19 -17.87 -7.75
CA TRP A 6 -13.06 -16.56 -7.10
C TRP A 6 -12.04 -16.57 -5.95
N PHE A 7 -12.01 -17.65 -5.17
CA PHE A 7 -11.03 -17.79 -4.09
C PHE A 7 -9.60 -17.88 -4.63
N PHE A 8 -9.40 -18.65 -5.72
CA PHE A 8 -8.10 -18.72 -6.40
C PHE A 8 -7.67 -17.37 -6.99
N MET A 9 -8.59 -16.59 -7.57
CA MET A 9 -8.28 -15.25 -8.08
C MET A 9 -7.86 -14.29 -6.95
N GLY A 10 -8.57 -14.31 -5.82
CA GLY A 10 -8.22 -13.51 -4.64
C GLY A 10 -6.85 -13.89 -4.07
N LEU A 11 -6.58 -15.18 -3.96
CA LEU A 11 -5.29 -15.69 -3.44
C LEU A 11 -4.13 -15.36 -4.39
N PHE A 12 -4.33 -15.49 -5.70
CA PHE A 12 -3.33 -15.12 -6.70
C PHE A 12 -3.04 -13.61 -6.67
N GLY A 13 -4.08 -12.77 -6.59
CA GLY A 13 -3.93 -11.33 -6.46
C GLY A 13 -3.18 -10.90 -5.20
N PHE A 14 -3.47 -11.56 -4.07
CA PHE A 14 -2.75 -11.33 -2.83
C PHE A 14 -1.27 -11.73 -2.93
N LEU A 15 -0.97 -12.91 -3.50
CA LEU A 15 0.41 -13.37 -3.70
C LEU A 15 1.20 -12.43 -4.62
N VAL A 16 0.60 -12.00 -5.74
CA VAL A 16 1.21 -11.02 -6.64
C VAL A 16 1.45 -9.69 -5.91
N GLY A 17 0.49 -9.21 -5.12
CA GLY A 17 0.65 -8.00 -4.30
C GLY A 17 1.83 -8.09 -3.34
N VAL A 18 1.94 -9.21 -2.61
CA VAL A 18 3.05 -9.46 -1.67
C VAL A 18 4.39 -9.55 -2.39
N VAL A 19 4.48 -10.28 -3.51
CA VAL A 19 5.70 -10.39 -4.32
C VAL A 19 6.12 -9.02 -4.84
N CYS A 20 5.17 -8.19 -5.27
CA CYS A 20 5.44 -6.83 -5.75
C CYS A 20 6.03 -5.94 -4.65
N ILE A 21 5.49 -6.02 -3.42
CA ILE A 21 6.03 -5.30 -2.24
C ILE A 21 7.46 -5.74 -1.94
N ILE A 22 7.74 -7.05 -1.99
CA ILE A 22 9.08 -7.60 -1.71
C ILE A 22 10.08 -7.19 -2.81
N SER A 23 9.64 -7.12 -4.06
CA SER A 23 10.50 -6.78 -5.19
C SER A 23 10.90 -5.29 -5.21
N GLN A 24 10.11 -4.40 -4.60
CA GLN A 24 10.32 -2.96 -4.68
C GLN A 24 10.90 -2.33 -3.40
N ARG A 25 11.70 -3.10 -2.66
CA ARG A 25 12.32 -2.72 -1.38
C ARG A 25 13.15 -1.43 -1.41
N ASN A 26 13.61 -0.99 -2.59
CA ASN A 26 14.48 0.19 -2.72
C ASN A 26 13.72 1.52 -2.85
N SER A 27 12.44 1.50 -3.23
CA SER A 27 11.63 2.71 -3.37
C SER A 27 10.48 2.66 -2.37
N PHE A 28 10.54 3.50 -1.33
CA PHE A 28 9.46 3.65 -0.34
C PHE A 28 8.09 3.87 -1.03
N LEU A 29 8.04 4.64 -2.11
CA LEU A 29 6.83 4.85 -2.92
C LEU A 29 6.24 3.57 -3.49
N GLY A 30 7.06 2.62 -3.93
CA GLY A 30 6.57 1.35 -4.46
C GLY A 30 6.00 0.45 -3.37
N VAL A 31 6.55 0.51 -2.15
CA VAL A 31 5.98 -0.18 -0.98
C VAL A 31 4.61 0.41 -0.61
N LEU A 32 4.46 1.74 -0.63
CA LEU A 32 3.17 2.39 -0.39
C LEU A 32 2.12 2.03 -1.46
N LEU A 33 2.51 2.02 -2.74
CA LEU A 33 1.63 1.62 -3.83
C LEU A 33 1.20 0.15 -3.71
N GLY A 34 2.13 -0.73 -3.33
CA GLY A 34 1.83 -2.14 -3.06
C GLY A 34 0.83 -2.33 -1.92
N PHE A 35 0.88 -1.48 -0.90
CA PHE A 35 -0.10 -1.49 0.20
C PHE A 35 -1.51 -1.10 -0.27
N GLU A 36 -1.62 -0.11 -1.16
CA GLU A 36 -2.90 0.30 -1.75
C GLU A 36 -3.53 -0.82 -2.58
N VAL A 37 -2.73 -1.48 -3.44
CA VAL A 37 -3.18 -2.64 -4.22
C VAL A 37 -3.64 -3.79 -3.32
N LEU A 38 -2.93 -4.05 -2.23
CA LEU A 38 -3.30 -5.09 -1.26
C LEU A 38 -4.65 -4.80 -0.59
N THR A 39 -4.90 -3.56 -0.16
CA THR A 39 -6.20 -3.15 0.41
C THR A 39 -7.34 -3.31 -0.61
N LEU A 40 -7.11 -2.99 -1.89
CA LEU A 40 -8.13 -3.16 -2.94
C LEU A 40 -8.47 -4.63 -3.20
N PHE A 41 -7.48 -5.54 -3.19
CA PHE A 41 -7.73 -6.98 -3.32
C PHE A 41 -8.49 -7.55 -2.12
N LEU A 42 -8.19 -7.10 -0.90
CA LEU A 42 -8.94 -7.48 0.29
C LEU A 42 -10.38 -6.96 0.24
N PHE A 43 -10.58 -5.71 -0.20
CA PHE A 43 -11.92 -5.14 -0.41
C PHE A 43 -12.72 -5.94 -1.44
N HIS A 44 -12.10 -6.28 -2.58
CA HIS A 44 -12.74 -7.08 -3.63
C HIS A 44 -13.13 -8.48 -3.10
N SER A 45 -12.23 -9.14 -2.37
CA SER A 45 -12.49 -10.46 -1.77
C SER A 45 -13.62 -10.39 -0.73
N PHE A 46 -13.66 -9.34 0.08
CA PHE A 46 -14.71 -9.12 1.07
C PHE A 46 -16.08 -8.88 0.43
N PHE A 47 -16.11 -8.11 -0.67
CA PHE A 47 -17.32 -7.85 -1.44
C PHE A 47 -17.91 -9.14 -2.05
N PHE A 48 -17.03 -10.04 -2.51
CA PHE A 48 -17.43 -11.33 -3.07
C PHE A 48 -17.94 -12.32 -2.02
N VAL A 49 -17.36 -12.33 -0.81
CA VAL A 49 -17.76 -13.25 0.27
C VAL A 49 -19.09 -12.87 0.91
N TRP A 50 -19.30 -11.58 1.19
CA TRP A 50 -20.44 -11.13 2.00
C TRP A 50 -21.65 -10.65 1.18
N GLY A 51 -21.45 -10.41 -0.12
CA GLY A 51 -22.47 -9.91 -1.03
C GLY A 51 -22.75 -8.41 -0.88
N VAL A 52 -23.18 -7.82 -2.00
CA VAL A 52 -23.38 -6.38 -2.26
C VAL A 52 -24.22 -5.60 -1.23
N ASN A 53 -25.15 -6.24 -0.51
CA ASN A 53 -26.24 -5.48 0.12
C ASN A 53 -26.06 -5.15 1.60
N LYS A 54 -25.20 -5.88 2.34
CA LYS A 54 -25.11 -5.72 3.81
C LYS A 54 -23.87 -5.00 4.33
N VAL A 55 -22.76 -5.02 3.59
CA VAL A 55 -21.47 -4.56 4.13
C VAL A 55 -20.86 -3.35 3.44
N VAL A 56 -21.49 -2.84 2.37
CA VAL A 56 -20.93 -1.74 1.56
C VAL A 56 -20.53 -0.52 2.39
N SER A 57 -21.38 -0.03 3.30
CA SER A 57 -21.03 1.14 4.11
C SER A 57 -19.82 0.89 5.01
N LEU A 58 -19.70 -0.29 5.61
CA LEU A 58 -18.56 -0.63 6.47
C LEU A 58 -17.29 -0.78 5.63
N SER A 59 -17.37 -1.42 4.46
CA SER A 59 -16.25 -1.58 3.54
C SER A 59 -15.72 -0.25 3.00
N LEU A 60 -16.61 0.72 2.72
CA LEU A 60 -16.22 2.05 2.26
C LEU A 60 -15.53 2.86 3.38
N VAL A 61 -16.02 2.76 4.62
CA VAL A 61 -15.37 3.38 5.77
C VAL A 61 -13.97 2.80 5.99
N PHE A 62 -13.83 1.47 5.91
CA PHE A 62 -12.52 0.81 5.99
C PHE A 62 -11.57 1.27 4.88
N LEU A 63 -12.06 1.37 3.64
CA LEU A 63 -11.28 1.88 2.52
C LEU A 63 -10.80 3.32 2.75
N CYS A 64 -11.69 4.19 3.23
CA CYS A 64 -11.35 5.58 3.51
C CYS A 64 -10.25 5.69 4.57
N VAL A 65 -10.39 4.96 5.68
CA VAL A 65 -9.36 4.92 6.74
C VAL A 65 -8.02 4.40 6.20
N SER A 66 -8.03 3.35 5.37
CA SER A 66 -6.81 2.83 4.75
C SER A 66 -6.11 3.88 3.88
N VAL A 67 -6.83 4.58 3.01
CA VAL A 67 -6.26 5.62 2.14
C VAL A 67 -5.73 6.80 2.96
N CYS A 68 -6.40 7.15 4.06
CA CYS A 68 -5.91 8.18 4.99
C CYS A 68 -4.56 7.78 5.62
N VAL A 69 -4.40 6.54 6.07
CA VAL A 69 -3.13 6.05 6.65
C VAL A 69 -2.02 6.06 5.61
N VAL A 70 -2.30 5.63 4.38
CA VAL A 70 -1.33 5.67 3.27
C VAL A 70 -0.93 7.11 2.95
N SER A 71 -1.87 8.05 2.96
CA SER A 71 -1.61 9.48 2.73
C SER A 71 -0.72 10.11 3.80
N VAL A 72 -0.95 9.79 5.08
CA VAL A 72 -0.10 10.22 6.19
C VAL A 72 1.30 9.61 6.07
N SER A 73 1.38 8.31 5.74
CA SER A 73 2.63 7.60 5.54
C SER A 73 3.45 8.20 4.38
N LEU A 74 2.80 8.54 3.28
CA LEU A 74 3.41 9.20 2.13
C LEU A 74 4.00 10.57 2.52
N SER A 75 3.23 11.35 3.29
CA SER A 75 3.67 12.66 3.77
C SER A 75 4.90 12.56 4.68
N LEU A 76 4.98 11.53 5.53
CA LEU A 76 6.16 11.24 6.34
C LEU A 76 7.35 10.81 5.49
N VAL A 77 7.15 9.94 4.51
CA VAL A 77 8.21 9.51 3.58
C VAL A 77 8.80 10.69 2.82
N VAL A 78 7.97 11.59 2.29
CA VAL A 78 8.45 12.80 1.60
C VAL A 78 9.27 13.69 2.53
N LYS A 79 8.85 13.84 3.80
CA LYS A 79 9.61 14.58 4.82
C LYS A 79 10.96 13.92 5.12
N LEU A 80 11.01 12.59 5.24
CA LEU A 80 12.24 11.84 5.49
C LEU A 80 13.23 11.96 4.32
N ILE A 81 12.74 11.90 3.07
CA ILE A 81 13.57 12.08 1.87
C ILE A 81 14.15 13.51 1.85
N ARG A 82 13.35 14.53 2.19
CA ARG A 82 13.83 15.92 2.24
C ARG A 82 14.84 16.18 3.36
N SER A 83 14.64 15.57 4.54
CA SER A 83 15.62 15.65 5.64
C SER A 83 16.91 14.95 5.25
N SER A 84 16.83 13.68 4.83
CA SER A 84 18.01 12.89 4.47
C SER A 84 18.80 13.55 3.33
N GLY A 85 18.14 14.07 2.30
CA GLY A 85 18.80 14.81 1.23
C GLY A 85 19.47 16.11 1.70
N SER A 86 18.91 16.80 2.69
CA SER A 86 19.52 18.01 3.26
C SER A 86 20.78 17.69 4.08
N ASP A 87 20.74 16.62 4.87
CA ASP A 87 21.86 16.19 5.71
C ASP A 87 23.05 15.65 4.87
N TYR A 88 22.77 14.97 3.75
CA TYR A 88 23.81 14.54 2.79
C TYR A 88 24.52 15.72 2.11
N VAL A 89 23.81 16.83 1.82
CA VAL A 89 24.41 18.02 1.20
C VAL A 89 25.25 18.80 2.21
N THR A 90 24.80 18.92 3.47
CA THR A 90 25.58 19.58 4.54
C THR A 90 26.87 18.83 4.88
N GLY A 91 26.86 17.49 4.85
CA GLY A 91 28.06 16.67 5.11
C GLY A 91 29.16 16.83 4.06
N MET A 92 28.82 17.04 2.78
CA MET A 92 29.82 17.28 1.72
C MET A 92 30.41 18.69 1.75
N CYS A 93 29.68 19.69 2.24
CA CYS A 93 30.18 21.06 2.32
C CYS A 93 31.15 21.29 3.50
N LEU A 94 31.19 20.39 4.50
CA LEU A 94 32.02 20.52 5.70
C LEU A 94 33.37 19.77 5.61
N GLY A 95 33.83 19.42 4.39
CA GLY A 95 35.07 18.68 4.14
C GLY A 95 36.22 19.49 3.52
N ASN A 96 36.00 20.78 3.21
CA ASN A 96 37.05 21.66 2.71
C ASN A 96 37.25 22.84 3.68
N GLY A 97 38.10 22.64 4.68
CA GLY A 97 38.57 23.66 5.63
C GLY A 97 39.84 23.19 6.29
#